data_AF-A0A656Z509-F1
#
_entry.id   AF-A0A656Z509-F1
#
_cell.length_a   1.000
_cell.length_b   1.000
_cell.length_c   1.000
_cell.angle_alpha   90.00
_cell.angle_beta   90.00
_cell.angle_gamma   90.00
#
_symmetry.space_group_name_H-M   'P 1'
#
loop_
_entity.id
_entity.type
_entity.pdbx_description
1 polymer ?
#
loop_
_entity_poly.entity_id
_entity_poly.type
_entity_poly.pdbx_seq_one_letter_code
_entity_poly.pdbx_strand_id
1 'polypeptide(L)'
;FAWYGHLKFTSTPLVTVIFISWGIALIEYCLAVPANRIGHEVYSAAQLKTMQEVITLVIFSLFSIFYLKEAFTWNHVLGFALIAGGAALIFRG
;
A
#
# COMPACT_ATOMS: atom_id res chain seq x y z
N PHE A 1 -0.95 0.61 -9.76
CA PHE A 1 -1.07 1.58 -10.86
C PHE A 1 -1.80 2.86 -10.45
N ALA A 2 -2.97 2.79 -9.78
CA ALA A 2 -3.75 3.96 -9.34
C ALA A 2 -2.92 5.03 -8.60
N TRP A 3 -2.07 4.59 -7.68
CA TRP A 3 -1.34 5.46 -6.77
C TRP A 3 -0.07 6.08 -7.39
N TYR A 4 0.80 5.25 -7.97
CA TYR A 4 2.12 5.69 -8.48
C TYR A 4 2.41 5.29 -9.93
N GLY A 5 1.54 4.50 -10.56
CA GLY A 5 1.73 4.04 -11.94
C GLY A 5 1.72 5.19 -12.95
N HIS A 6 0.91 6.20 -12.69
CA HIS A 6 0.81 7.39 -13.54
C HIS A 6 2.10 8.24 -13.56
N LEU A 7 3.03 8.04 -12.62
CA LEU A 7 4.33 8.75 -12.62
C LEU A 7 5.16 8.43 -13.87
N LYS A 8 4.85 7.33 -14.58
CA LYS A 8 5.46 6.98 -15.86
C LYS A 8 4.76 7.63 -17.08
N PHE A 9 3.60 8.26 -16.87
CA PHE A 9 2.73 8.84 -17.91
C PHE A 9 2.58 10.35 -17.73
N THR A 10 3.70 11.06 -17.54
CA THR A 10 3.72 12.50 -17.28
C THR A 10 3.21 13.35 -18.44
N SER A 11 3.21 12.81 -19.67
CA SER A 11 2.67 13.46 -20.88
C SER A 11 1.18 13.23 -21.09
N THR A 12 0.53 12.40 -20.27
CA THR A 12 -0.92 12.14 -20.37
C THR A 12 -1.71 13.23 -19.65
N PRO A 13 -2.85 13.71 -20.19
CA PRO A 13 -3.67 14.71 -19.52
C PRO A 13 -4.04 14.30 -18.09
N LEU A 14 -3.86 15.22 -17.13
CA LEU A 14 -4.07 14.97 -15.70
C LEU A 14 -5.48 14.45 -15.41
N VAL A 15 -6.49 15.00 -16.09
CA VAL A 15 -7.89 14.58 -15.95
C VAL A 15 -8.06 13.08 -16.28
N THR A 16 -7.45 12.61 -17.36
CA THR A 16 -7.48 11.20 -17.76
C THR A 16 -6.83 10.31 -16.70
N VAL A 17 -5.66 10.73 -16.20
CA VAL A 17 -4.95 10.01 -15.14
C VAL A 17 -5.80 9.91 -13.88
N ILE A 18 -6.45 11.01 -13.46
CA ILE A 18 -7.32 11.05 -12.28
C ILE A 18 -8.46 10.04 -12.43
N PHE A 19 -9.19 10.04 -13.55
CA PHE A 19 -10.32 9.13 -13.74
C PHE A 19 -9.90 7.66 -13.78
N ILE A 20 -8.77 7.33 -14.43
CA ILE A 20 -8.24 5.96 -14.45
C ILE A 20 -7.82 5.53 -13.04
N SER A 21 -7.09 6.38 -12.32
CA SER A 21 -6.67 6.09 -10.95
C SER A 21 -7.87 5.89 -10.02
N TRP A 22 -8.90 6.71 -10.16
CA TRP A 22 -10.12 6.61 -9.37
C TRP A 22 -10.90 5.33 -9.68
N GLY A 23 -11.00 4.96 -10.96
CA GLY A 23 -11.64 3.71 -11.38
C GLY A 23 -10.96 2.47 -10.77
N ILE A 24 -9.63 2.45 -10.73
CA ILE A 24 -8.88 1.35 -10.09
C ILE A 24 -9.05 1.38 -8.56
N ALA A 25 -8.96 2.57 -7.95
CA ALA A 25 -9.11 2.73 -6.50
C ALA A 25 -10.52 2.32 -6.01
N LEU A 26 -11.56 2.54 -6.83
CA LEU A 26 -12.92 2.10 -6.50
C LEU A 26 -13.01 0.58 -6.37
N ILE A 27 -12.41 -0.18 -7.30
CA ILE A 27 -12.39 -1.65 -7.24
C ILE A 27 -11.61 -2.12 -6.00
N GLU A 28 -10.46 -1.52 -5.73
CA GLU A 28 -9.67 -1.79 -4.51
C GLU A 28 -10.52 -1.54 -3.25
N TYR A 29 -11.26 -0.45 -3.22
CA TYR A 29 -12.13 -0.09 -2.09
C TYR A 29 -13.30 -1.06 -1.91
N CYS A 30 -13.93 -1.50 -3.02
CA CYS A 30 -14.99 -2.51 -2.99
C CYS A 30 -14.54 -3.85 -2.40
N LEU A 31 -13.25 -4.18 -2.47
CA LEU A 31 -12.67 -5.37 -1.84
C LEU A 31 -12.20 -5.08 -0.40
N ALA A 32 -11.62 -3.91 -0.15
CA ALA A 32 -11.10 -3.53 1.15
C ALA A 32 -12.20 -3.41 2.22
N VAL A 33 -13.36 -2.85 1.89
CA VAL A 33 -14.48 -2.68 2.83
C VAL A 33 -15.00 -4.01 3.39
N PRO A 34 -15.39 -5.01 2.56
CA PRO A 34 -15.84 -6.29 3.09
C PRO A 34 -14.73 -7.06 3.80
N ALA A 35 -13.49 -7.01 3.29
CA ALA A 35 -12.35 -7.66 3.94
C ALA A 35 -12.11 -7.11 5.35
N ASN A 36 -12.16 -5.79 5.53
CA ASN A 36 -12.02 -5.17 6.85
C ASN A 36 -13.19 -5.49 7.78
N ARG A 37 -14.43 -5.57 7.27
CA ARG A 37 -15.59 -5.96 8.08
C ARG A 37 -15.46 -7.39 8.61
N ILE A 38 -15.10 -8.33 7.75
CA ILE A 38 -14.89 -9.73 8.13
C ILE A 38 -13.69 -9.84 9.08
N GLY A 39 -12.58 -9.15 8.76
CA GLY A 39 -11.39 -9.15 9.59
C GLY A 39 -11.62 -8.56 10.99
N HIS A 40 -12.57 -7.62 11.14
CA HIS A 40 -12.87 -7.00 12.42
C HIS A 40 -13.56 -7.92 13.42
N GLU A 41 -14.06 -9.08 12.97
CA GLU A 41 -14.57 -10.13 13.86
C GLU A 41 -13.45 -10.81 14.67
N VAL A 42 -12.21 -10.77 14.15
CA VAL A 42 -11.05 -11.45 14.74
C VAL A 42 -9.97 -10.47 15.21
N TYR A 43 -9.82 -9.34 14.52
CA TYR A 43 -8.75 -8.37 14.76
C TYR A 43 -9.30 -7.01 15.19
N SER A 44 -8.53 -6.31 16.04
CA SER A 44 -8.83 -4.93 16.38
C SER A 44 -8.67 -4.01 15.17
N ALA A 45 -9.31 -2.83 15.20
CA ALA A 45 -9.15 -1.84 14.14
C ALA A 45 -7.68 -1.42 13.96
N ALA A 46 -6.92 -1.34 15.06
CA ALA A 46 -5.50 -1.04 15.03
C ALA A 46 -4.69 -2.15 14.32
N GLN A 47 -4.99 -3.42 14.58
CA GLN A 47 -4.35 -4.55 13.93
C GLN A 47 -4.67 -4.58 12.43
N LEU A 48 -5.93 -4.41 12.03
CA LEU A 48 -6.32 -4.36 10.61
C LEU A 48 -5.61 -3.23 9.86
N LYS A 49 -5.60 -2.03 10.44
CA LYS A 49 -4.90 -0.88 9.84
C LYS A 49 -3.40 -1.15 9.70
N THR A 50 -2.81 -1.78 10.71
CA THR A 50 -1.38 -2.15 10.69
C THR A 50 -1.08 -3.15 9.58
N MET A 51 -1.90 -4.20 9.40
CA MET A 51 -1.72 -5.12 8.27
C MET A 51 -1.80 -4.38 6.94
N GLN A 52 -2.79 -3.49 6.80
CA GLN A 52 -2.98 -2.72 5.59
C GLN A 52 -1.73 -1.89 5.25
N GLU A 53 -1.17 -1.17 6.23
CA GLU A 53 0.05 -0.37 6.05
C GLU A 53 1.24 -1.25 5.64
N VAL A 54 1.45 -2.38 6.33
CA VAL A 54 2.54 -3.33 6.01
C VAL A 54 2.38 -3.86 4.59
N ILE A 55 1.18 -4.30 4.19
CA ILE A 55 0.90 -4.80 2.84
C ILE A 55 1.15 -3.71 1.80
N THR A 56 0.64 -2.49 2.02
CA THR A 56 0.84 -1.38 1.07
C THR A 56 2.32 -1.03 0.90
N LEU A 57 3.10 -1.04 1.98
CA LEU A 57 4.53 -0.77 1.92
C LEU A 57 5.30 -1.88 1.20
N VAL A 58 4.97 -3.16 1.44
CA VAL A 58 5.57 -4.28 0.72
C VAL A 58 5.28 -4.17 -0.77
N ILE A 59 4.02 -3.97 -1.15
CA ILE A 59 3.63 -3.81 -2.56
C ILE A 59 4.31 -2.58 -3.17
N PHE A 60 4.37 -1.47 -2.45
CA PHE A 60 5.05 -0.25 -2.92
C PHE A 60 6.55 -0.49 -3.13
N SER A 61 7.21 -1.21 -2.22
CA SER A 61 8.63 -1.54 -2.34
C SER A 61 8.91 -2.38 -3.58
N LEU A 62 8.11 -3.43 -3.80
CA LEU A 62 8.20 -4.25 -5.01
C LEU A 62 7.93 -3.41 -6.26
N PHE A 63 6.93 -2.52 -6.21
CA PHE A 63 6.63 -1.60 -7.31
C PHE A 63 7.80 -0.64 -7.61
N SER A 64 8.43 -0.05 -6.60
CA SER A 64 9.59 0.85 -6.77
C SER A 64 10.77 0.12 -7.42
N ILE A 65 11.09 -1.10 -6.98
CA ILE A 65 12.18 -1.92 -7.55
C ILE A 65 11.85 -2.35 -8.99
N PHE A 66 10.70 -2.97 -9.22
CA PHE A 66 10.40 -3.62 -10.49
C PHE A 66 9.86 -2.66 -11.56
N TYR A 67 9.07 -1.66 -11.16
CA TYR A 67 8.40 -0.75 -12.10
C TYR A 67 9.15 0.57 -12.29
N LEU A 68 9.60 1.21 -11.19
CA LEU A 68 10.34 2.47 -11.24
C LEU A 68 11.86 2.28 -11.43
N LYS A 69 12.38 1.07 -11.17
CA LYS A 69 13.82 0.73 -11.22
C LYS A 69 14.66 1.58 -10.28
N GLU A 70 14.10 2.00 -9.15
CA GLU A 70 14.84 2.74 -8.13
C GLU A 70 15.78 1.81 -7.35
N ALA A 71 16.95 2.33 -6.97
CA ALA A 71 17.94 1.57 -6.23
C ALA A 71 17.47 1.30 -4.79
N PHE A 72 17.41 0.02 -4.41
CA PHE A 72 17.04 -0.37 -3.06
C PHE A 72 18.24 -0.18 -2.11
N THR A 73 18.22 0.92 -1.35
CA THR A 73 19.28 1.25 -0.38
C THR A 73 19.15 0.47 0.93
N TRP A 74 20.26 0.35 1.67
CA TRP A 74 20.27 -0.19 3.03
C TRP A 74 19.36 0.58 4.00
N ASN A 75 19.16 1.87 3.77
CA ASN A 75 18.24 2.68 4.58
C ASN A 75 16.78 2.22 4.41
N HIS A 76 16.39 1.75 3.22
CA HIS A 76 15.06 1.19 3.00
C HIS A 76 14.85 -0.10 3.79
N VAL A 77 15.86 -0.98 3.80
CA VAL A 77 15.82 -2.23 4.59
C VAL A 77 15.64 -1.92 6.08
N LEU A 78 16.43 -0.98 6.62
CA LEU A 78 16.34 -0.58 8.02
C LEU A 78 14.98 0.07 8.34
N GLY A 79 14.47 0.91 7.45
CA GLY A 79 13.12 1.49 7.56
C GLY A 79 12.04 0.41 7.63
N PHE A 80 12.08 -0.58 6.74
CA PHE A 80 11.10 -1.69 6.77
C PHE A 80 11.23 -2.58 8.00
N ALA A 81 12.45 -2.80 8.51
CA ALA A 81 12.66 -3.54 9.75
C ALA A 81 12.02 -2.81 10.96
N LEU A 82 12.12 -1.48 11.03
CA LEU A 82 11.48 -0.69 12.08
C LEU A 82 9.95 -0.76 11.99
N ILE A 83 9.39 -0.70 10.78
CA ILE A 83 7.95 -0.83 10.55
C ILE A 83 7.45 -2.22 10.95
N ALA A 84 8.20 -3.28 10.59
CA ALA A 84 7.89 -4.65 11.03
C ALA A 84 7.94 -4.79 12.56
N GLY A 85 8.90 -4.15 13.23
CA GLY A 85 8.97 -4.08 14.68
C GLY A 85 7.75 -3.38 15.29
N GLY A 86 7.34 -2.23 14.75
CA GLY A 86 6.14 -1.52 15.17
C GLY A 86 4.87 -2.36 14.99
N ALA A 87 4.75 -3.07 13.86
CA ALA A 87 3.65 -3.99 13.63
C ALA A 87 3.62 -5.12 14.68
N ALA A 88 4.77 -5.75 14.95
CA ALA A 88 4.85 -6.82 15.95
C ALA A 88 4.40 -6.38 17.35
N LEU A 89 4.63 -5.12 17.74
CA LEU A 89 4.15 -4.58 19.00
C LEU A 89 2.62 -4.42 19.02
N ILE A 90 2.02 -3.94 17.92
CA ILE A 90 0.56 -3.78 17.80
C ILE A 90 -0.17 -5.12 17.86
N PHE A 91 0.47 -6.22 17.42
CA PHE A 91 -0.09 -7.57 17.50
C PHE A 91 0.13 -8.28 18.85
N ARG A 92 0.96 -7.71 19.74
CA ARG A 92 1.22 -8.28 21.09
C ARG A 92 0.42 -7.62 22.21
N GLY A 93 -0.17 -6.46 21.95
CA GLY A 93 -1.12 -5.79 22.85
C GLY A 93 -2.56 -6.10 22.50
#